data_AF-A0A0P4VPM1-F1
#
_entry.id   AF-A0A0P4VPM1-F1
#
_cell.length_a   1.000
_cell.length_b   1.000
_cell.length_c   1.000
_cell.angle_alpha   90.00
_cell.angle_beta   90.00
_cell.angle_gamma   90.00
#
_symmetry.space_group_name_H-M   'P 1'
#
loop_
_entity.id
_entity.type
_entity.pdbx_description
1 polymer ?
#
loop_
_entity_poly.entity_id
_entity_poly.type
_entity_poly.pdbx_seq_one_letter_code
_entity_poly.pdbx_strand_id
1 'polypeptide(L)'
;MLRICGFNGFQQIDNLVESSGNLENGSRIHKFLKCKEEDCRDVDMTWSNILISKGKCAVLSGFLNGKPNQSIILETPDKQEIIQGRCIRNKNCLLLTSQGKYWQYNLENLEWKELNNLYLPIDKNLSEKLVKIAIGEVINAVLSDAGSVWYMGNKLSPSEIKVLDIDCGKEHGILLSDTGNIYTWGGGSRGQLGNGILESTEEPCEVNLLSGMNVVRIAAGGWHNAVITRDGDLYTWGWNKQGQLGHPTLDGINKDGVAVLTEPRVVDWPNSLNVHILQVSCG
;
A
#
# COMPACT_ATOMS: atom_id res chain seq x y z
N MET A 1 -17.42 -11.73 3.10
CA MET A 1 -17.17 -11.02 4.39
C MET A 1 -15.70 -10.66 4.41
N LEU A 2 -15.35 -9.38 4.35
CA LEU A 2 -13.95 -8.96 4.39
C LEU A 2 -13.41 -9.12 5.81
N ARG A 3 -12.34 -9.90 5.99
CA ARG A 3 -11.61 -10.05 7.26
C ARG A 3 -10.29 -9.30 7.13
N ILE A 4 -10.18 -8.15 7.78
CA ILE A 4 -8.93 -7.36 7.80
C ILE A 4 -8.22 -7.67 9.13
N CYS A 5 -7.01 -8.22 9.06
CA CYS A 5 -6.16 -8.49 10.22
C CYS A 5 -4.92 -7.61 10.15
N GLY A 6 -4.76 -6.70 11.11
CA GLY A 6 -3.51 -5.98 11.37
C GLY A 6 -2.67 -6.73 12.40
N PHE A 7 -1.40 -6.36 12.53
CA PHE A 7 -0.33 -7.09 13.24
C PHE A 7 -0.70 -7.68 14.63
N ASN A 8 -1.22 -8.91 14.64
CA ASN A 8 -0.88 -10.09 15.46
C ASN A 8 -1.94 -11.19 15.22
N GLY A 9 -1.71 -12.03 14.21
CA GLY A 9 -2.27 -13.37 14.12
C GLY A 9 -3.41 -13.58 13.12
N PHE A 10 -3.16 -14.45 12.13
CA PHE A 10 -4.17 -15.42 11.73
C PHE A 10 -4.50 -16.28 12.96
N GLN A 11 -5.54 -15.91 13.70
CA GLN A 11 -6.36 -16.92 14.35
C GLN A 11 -7.53 -17.21 13.41
N GLN A 12 -7.78 -18.48 13.19
CA GLN A 12 -8.96 -18.98 12.50
C GLN A 12 -10.18 -18.59 13.34
N ILE A 13 -10.76 -17.41 13.10
CA ILE A 13 -11.96 -16.94 13.80
C ILE A 13 -13.17 -17.57 13.10
N ASP A 14 -13.46 -18.82 13.44
CA ASP A 14 -14.64 -19.52 12.92
C ASP A 14 -15.91 -19.17 13.72
N ASN A 15 -15.82 -18.52 14.87
CA ASN A 15 -16.99 -18.13 15.66
C ASN A 15 -16.73 -16.86 16.46
N LEU A 16 -17.28 -15.72 16.03
CA LEU A 16 -17.57 -14.57 16.91
C LEU A 16 -18.72 -13.76 16.30
N VAL A 17 -19.92 -14.31 16.44
CA VAL A 17 -21.13 -13.51 16.65
C VAL A 17 -21.03 -13.02 18.10
N GLU A 18 -21.07 -11.70 18.30
CA GLU A 18 -21.31 -11.04 19.58
C GLU A 18 -20.37 -11.42 20.76
N SER A 19 -19.22 -10.74 20.89
CA SER A 19 -18.79 -10.27 22.22
C SER A 19 -17.69 -9.22 22.13
N SER A 20 -18.00 -8.06 22.72
CA SER A 20 -17.02 -7.04 23.10
C SER A 20 -16.28 -7.51 24.35
N GLY A 21 -15.21 -8.28 24.19
CA GLY A 21 -14.29 -8.64 25.27
C GLY A 21 -13.09 -7.70 25.32
N ASN A 22 -12.82 -7.09 26.49
CA ASN A 22 -11.63 -6.29 26.74
C ASN A 22 -10.36 -7.13 26.51
N LEU A 23 -9.59 -6.78 25.47
CA LEU A 23 -8.22 -7.26 25.27
C LEU A 23 -7.27 -6.10 25.59
N GLU A 24 -6.62 -6.19 26.74
CA GLU A 24 -5.62 -5.23 27.20
C GLU A 24 -4.35 -5.24 26.32
N ASN A 25 -3.81 -4.04 26.12
CA ASN A 25 -2.47 -3.70 25.64
C ASN A 25 -2.07 -4.15 24.22
N GLY A 26 -2.10 -3.18 23.29
CA GLY A 26 -1.58 -3.27 21.93
C GLY A 26 -2.57 -2.69 20.94
N SER A 27 -2.08 -2.00 19.91
CA SER A 27 -2.83 -1.37 18.82
C SER A 27 -3.67 -2.36 17.99
N ARG A 28 -4.72 -2.92 18.57
CA ARG A 28 -5.57 -3.92 17.90
C ARG A 28 -6.84 -3.26 17.38
N ILE A 29 -6.91 -3.06 16.06
CA ILE A 29 -8.15 -2.71 15.39
C ILE A 29 -9.00 -3.98 15.31
N HIS A 30 -10.04 -4.08 16.15
CA HIS A 30 -11.00 -5.20 16.13
C HIS A 30 -12.35 -4.80 15.51
N LYS A 31 -12.37 -3.75 14.68
CA LYS A 31 -13.62 -3.26 14.09
C LYS A 31 -13.86 -3.87 12.72
N PHE A 32 -14.79 -4.80 12.66
CA PHE A 32 -15.28 -5.40 11.43
C PHE A 32 -16.18 -4.39 10.70
N LEU A 33 -15.74 -3.91 9.53
CA LEU A 33 -16.61 -3.19 8.61
C LEU A 33 -17.32 -4.23 7.74
N LYS A 34 -18.65 -4.35 7.89
CA LYS A 34 -19.47 -5.10 6.92
C LYS A 34 -19.57 -4.24 5.64
N CYS A 35 -18.65 -4.43 4.69
CA CYS A 35 -18.78 -3.94 3.32
C CYS A 35 -19.16 -5.11 2.38
N LYS A 36 -19.98 -4.86 1.35
CA LYS A 36 -20.08 -5.83 0.24
C LYS A 36 -18.77 -5.82 -0.52
N GLU A 37 -18.38 -6.93 -1.14
CA GLU A 37 -17.10 -7.05 -1.86
C GLU A 37 -16.91 -5.97 -2.93
N GLU A 38 -17.99 -5.60 -3.62
CA GLU A 38 -18.05 -4.48 -4.57
C GLU A 38 -17.75 -3.10 -3.98
N ASP A 39 -17.84 -2.95 -2.66
CA ASP A 39 -17.68 -1.69 -1.91
C ASP A 39 -16.25 -1.48 -1.42
N CYS A 40 -15.41 -2.51 -1.43
CA CYS A 40 -14.09 -2.49 -0.78
C CYS A 40 -12.94 -2.27 -1.80
N ARG A 41 -13.22 -1.58 -2.92
CA ARG A 41 -12.26 -1.38 -4.03
C ARG A 41 -11.02 -0.55 -3.66
N ASP A 42 -11.12 0.28 -2.64
CA ASP A 42 -10.03 1.13 -2.17
C ASP A 42 -9.94 1.04 -0.64
N VAL A 43 -9.13 0.08 -0.20
CA VAL A 43 -8.77 -0.14 1.21
C VAL A 43 -7.29 0.17 1.34
N ASP A 44 -6.96 1.07 2.26
CA ASP A 44 -5.59 1.41 2.62
C ASP A 44 -5.40 1.22 4.12
N MET A 45 -4.17 0.89 4.54
CA MET A 45 -3.88 0.66 5.94
C MET A 45 -2.49 1.15 6.33
N THR A 46 -2.38 1.52 7.59
CA THR A 46 -1.11 1.75 8.30
C THR A 46 -1.08 0.87 9.54
N TRP A 47 0.03 0.93 10.27
CA TRP A 47 0.16 0.24 11.55
C TRP A 47 -0.96 0.51 12.57
N SER A 48 -1.65 1.66 12.48
CA SER A 48 -2.65 2.08 13.45
C SER A 48 -4.03 2.40 12.88
N ASN A 49 -4.19 2.45 11.55
CA ASN A 49 -5.43 2.90 10.91
C ASN A 49 -5.74 2.12 9.63
N ILE A 50 -7.04 1.99 9.35
CA ILE A 50 -7.57 1.48 8.09
C ILE A 50 -8.48 2.57 7.51
N LEU A 51 -8.35 2.83 6.22
CA LEU A 51 -9.19 3.73 5.46
C LEU A 51 -9.88 2.95 4.36
N ILE A 52 -11.20 3.11 4.27
CA ILE A 52 -12.00 2.53 3.19
C ILE A 52 -12.76 3.67 2.52
N SER A 53 -12.64 3.81 1.20
CA SER A 53 -13.37 4.83 0.46
C SER A 53 -14.37 4.20 -0.52
N LYS A 54 -15.54 4.85 -0.67
CA LYS A 54 -16.55 4.48 -1.67
C LYS A 54 -17.41 5.68 -2.04
N GLY A 55 -17.51 5.95 -3.34
CA GLY A 55 -18.30 7.06 -3.84
C GLY A 55 -17.79 8.37 -3.24
N LYS A 56 -18.63 9.12 -2.53
CA LYS A 56 -18.24 10.42 -1.95
C LYS A 56 -17.77 10.35 -0.50
N CYS A 57 -17.76 9.16 0.10
CA CYS A 57 -17.47 8.98 1.51
C CYS A 57 -16.25 8.10 1.72
N ALA A 58 -15.49 8.39 2.77
CA ALA A 58 -14.47 7.51 3.30
C ALA A 58 -14.68 7.26 4.79
N VAL A 59 -14.32 6.06 5.25
CA VAL A 59 -14.35 5.67 6.66
C VAL A 59 -12.94 5.43 7.11
N LEU A 60 -12.46 6.27 8.02
CA LEU A 60 -11.18 6.08 8.69
C LEU A 60 -11.44 5.45 10.06
N SER A 61 -10.81 4.31 10.35
CA SER A 61 -10.98 3.57 11.59
C SER A 61 -9.64 3.16 12.18
N GLY A 62 -9.51 3.20 13.51
CA GLY A 62 -8.30 2.74 14.22
C GLY A 62 -7.97 3.60 15.43
N PHE A 63 -6.69 3.94 15.59
CA PHE A 63 -6.21 4.83 16.63
C PHE A 63 -6.32 6.29 16.17
N LEU A 64 -7.30 7.04 16.68
CA LEU A 64 -7.54 8.43 16.31
C LEU A 64 -7.49 9.30 17.57
N ASN A 65 -6.75 10.40 17.52
CA ASN A 65 -6.66 11.39 18.60
C ASN A 65 -6.35 10.80 19.98
N GLY A 66 -5.39 9.86 20.03
CA GLY A 66 -4.95 9.23 21.27
C GLY A 66 -5.86 8.10 21.78
N LYS A 67 -6.94 7.76 21.06
CA LYS A 67 -7.90 6.74 21.47
C LYS A 67 -7.96 5.59 20.45
N PRO A 68 -7.90 4.31 20.90
CA PRO A 68 -8.10 3.17 20.02
C PRO A 68 -9.58 3.02 19.62
N ASN A 69 -9.83 2.20 18.60
CA ASN A 69 -11.15 1.77 18.14
C ASN A 69 -12.13 2.91 17.78
N GLN A 70 -11.59 4.05 17.33
CA GLN A 70 -12.39 5.16 16.84
C GLN A 70 -12.68 5.01 15.36
N SER A 71 -13.78 5.60 14.90
CA SER A 71 -14.06 5.74 13.47
C SER A 71 -14.69 7.08 13.15
N ILE A 72 -14.32 7.64 12.02
CA ILE A 72 -14.90 8.87 11.48
C ILE A 72 -15.32 8.64 10.04
N ILE A 73 -16.39 9.32 9.62
CA ILE A 73 -16.82 9.39 8.23
C ILE A 73 -16.33 10.72 7.68
N LEU A 74 -15.69 10.66 6.52
CA LEU A 74 -15.09 11.78 5.82
C LEU A 74 -15.82 11.96 4.49
N GLU A 75 -16.07 13.21 4.14
CA GLU A 75 -16.52 13.64 2.81
C GLU A 75 -15.62 14.82 2.42
N THR A 76 -15.08 14.79 1.20
CA THR A 76 -14.19 15.86 0.72
C THR A 76 -14.98 17.16 0.53
N PRO A 77 -14.35 18.34 0.72
CA PRO A 77 -15.04 19.63 0.55
C PRO A 77 -15.66 19.84 -0.84
N ASP A 78 -15.08 19.26 -1.89
CA ASP A 78 -15.59 19.33 -3.27
C ASP A 78 -16.76 18.37 -3.57
N LYS A 79 -17.06 17.44 -2.65
CA LYS A 79 -18.13 16.43 -2.75
C LYS A 79 -18.10 15.62 -4.04
N GLN A 80 -16.89 15.43 -4.56
CA GLN A 80 -16.64 14.61 -5.74
C GLN A 80 -16.47 13.15 -5.34
N GLU A 81 -16.52 12.25 -6.31
CA GLU A 81 -16.23 10.84 -6.08
C GLU A 81 -14.77 10.68 -5.64
N ILE A 82 -14.53 9.96 -4.56
CA ILE A 82 -13.22 9.57 -4.07
C ILE A 82 -12.78 8.36 -4.88
N ILE A 83 -11.63 8.50 -5.53
CA ILE A 83 -11.02 7.43 -6.35
C ILE A 83 -9.82 6.79 -5.66
N GLN A 84 -9.27 7.43 -4.62
CA GLN A 84 -8.20 6.87 -3.80
C GLN A 84 -8.21 7.48 -2.39
N GLY A 85 -7.95 6.66 -1.37
CA GLY A 85 -7.71 7.05 0.00
C GLY A 85 -6.37 6.52 0.48
N ARG A 86 -5.62 7.34 1.23
CA ARG A 86 -4.37 6.95 1.88
C ARG A 86 -4.31 7.39 3.34
N CYS A 87 -3.95 6.48 4.22
CA CYS A 87 -3.52 6.76 5.58
C CYS A 87 -2.04 7.19 5.56
N ILE A 88 -1.72 8.33 6.18
CA ILE A 88 -0.32 8.75 6.33
C ILE A 88 0.08 8.59 7.79
N ARG A 89 1.32 8.13 8.03
CA ARG A 89 1.99 8.30 9.33
C ARG A 89 1.92 9.78 9.75
N ASN A 90 1.57 10.05 11.01
CA ASN A 90 1.29 11.39 11.58
C ASN A 90 -0.15 11.89 11.45
N LYS A 91 -1.13 11.05 11.79
CA LYS A 91 -2.53 11.43 12.03
C LYS A 91 -3.20 12.23 10.88
N ASN A 92 -2.86 11.89 9.64
CA ASN A 92 -3.47 12.49 8.46
C ASN A 92 -4.04 11.40 7.56
N CYS A 93 -4.99 11.77 6.72
CA CYS A 93 -5.36 10.97 5.56
C CYS A 93 -5.44 11.84 4.31
N LEU A 94 -5.18 11.25 3.16
CA LEU A 94 -5.37 11.85 1.85
C LEU A 94 -6.54 11.19 1.15
N LEU A 95 -7.33 12.00 0.46
CA LEU A 95 -8.36 11.53 -0.47
C LEU A 95 -8.14 12.19 -1.83
N LEU A 96 -8.01 11.37 -2.87
CA LEU A 96 -8.03 11.79 -4.26
C LEU A 96 -9.46 11.75 -4.78
N THR A 97 -9.88 12.81 -5.45
CA THR A 97 -11.19 12.86 -6.07
C THR A 97 -11.14 12.67 -7.58
N SER A 98 -12.28 12.34 -8.19
CA SER A 98 -12.44 12.14 -9.62
C SER A 98 -12.15 13.39 -10.45
N GLN A 99 -11.98 14.57 -9.82
CA GLN A 99 -11.49 15.79 -10.48
C GLN A 99 -9.96 15.93 -10.44
N GLY A 100 -9.24 14.94 -9.90
CA GLY A 100 -7.78 14.99 -9.74
C GLY A 100 -7.30 15.86 -8.57
N LYS A 101 -8.20 16.23 -7.65
CA LYS A 101 -7.86 17.03 -6.46
C LYS A 101 -7.49 16.12 -5.30
N TYR A 102 -6.44 16.50 -4.56
CA TYR A 102 -6.05 15.85 -3.32
C TYR A 102 -6.47 16.66 -2.12
N TRP A 103 -7.14 16.00 -1.19
CA TRP A 103 -7.57 16.58 0.07
C TRP A 103 -6.87 15.88 1.23
N GLN A 104 -6.15 16.65 2.04
CA GLN A 104 -5.61 16.17 3.29
C GLN A 104 -6.58 16.52 4.42
N TYR A 105 -7.00 15.52 5.18
CA TYR A 105 -7.69 15.74 6.45
C TYR A 105 -6.72 15.60 7.60
N ASN A 106 -6.61 16.65 8.41
CA ASN A 106 -5.79 16.65 9.61
C ASN A 106 -6.62 16.27 10.83
N LEU A 107 -6.26 15.16 11.48
CA LEU A 107 -7.02 14.65 12.62
C LEU A 107 -6.82 15.46 13.91
N GLU A 108 -5.75 16.26 13.98
CA GLU A 108 -5.43 17.06 15.17
C GLU A 108 -6.30 18.33 15.26
N ASN A 109 -6.45 19.05 14.16
CA ASN A 109 -7.26 20.27 14.10
C ASN A 109 -8.62 20.07 13.41
N LEU A 110 -8.87 18.89 12.83
CA LEU A 110 -10.11 18.52 12.14
C LEU A 110 -10.42 19.35 10.88
N GLU A 111 -9.37 19.85 10.22
CA GLU A 111 -9.49 20.70 9.04
C GLU A 111 -9.07 19.99 7.74
N TRP A 112 -9.68 20.42 6.64
CA TRP A 112 -9.31 20.03 5.29
C TRP A 112 -8.30 21.00 4.69
N LYS A 113 -7.31 20.46 4.00
CA LYS A 113 -6.37 21.21 3.17
C LYS A 113 -6.34 20.63 1.76
N GLU A 114 -6.57 21.46 0.76
CA GLU A 114 -6.37 21.08 -0.64
C GLU A 114 -4.86 21.07 -0.95
N LEU A 115 -4.37 19.95 -1.46
CA LEU A 115 -2.99 19.79 -1.90
C LEU A 115 -2.93 19.99 -3.42
N ASN A 116 -3.09 21.25 -3.86
CA ASN A 116 -3.03 21.62 -5.28
C ASN A 116 -1.64 21.43 -5.91
N ASN A 117 -0.60 21.25 -5.09
CA ASN A 117 0.76 20.93 -5.51
C ASN A 117 1.35 20.01 -4.43
N LEU A 118 1.04 18.71 -4.46
CA LEU A 118 1.84 17.77 -3.65
C LEU A 118 3.32 18.02 -3.95
N TYR A 119 4.17 17.78 -2.94
CA TYR A 119 5.63 17.99 -2.84
C TYR A 119 6.49 17.32 -3.93
N LEU A 120 6.01 17.31 -5.16
CA LEU A 120 6.69 16.90 -6.36
C LEU A 120 6.70 18.14 -7.26
N PRO A 121 7.78 18.39 -8.02
CA PRO A 121 7.82 19.42 -9.04
C PRO A 121 6.86 19.03 -10.18
N ILE A 122 5.57 19.08 -9.89
CA ILE A 122 4.49 18.87 -10.83
C ILE A 122 4.40 20.19 -11.58
N ASP A 123 4.92 20.18 -12.81
CA ASP A 123 4.84 21.31 -13.70
C ASP A 123 3.37 21.78 -13.77
N LYS A 124 3.11 23.07 -13.51
CA LYS A 124 1.74 23.60 -13.38
C LYS A 124 0.93 23.50 -14.68
N ASN A 125 1.59 23.09 -15.77
CA ASN A 125 1.03 22.91 -17.10
C ASN A 125 0.95 21.43 -17.51
N LEU A 126 0.66 20.51 -16.57
CA LEU A 126 0.38 19.14 -16.98
C LEU A 126 -0.89 19.08 -17.84
N SER A 127 -0.73 18.59 -19.06
CA SER A 127 -1.84 18.09 -19.88
C SER A 127 -2.42 16.78 -19.34
N GLU A 128 -1.70 16.12 -18.42
CA GLU A 128 -2.00 14.80 -17.88
C GLU A 128 -2.70 14.91 -16.52
N LYS A 129 -3.72 14.08 -16.28
CA LYS A 129 -4.47 14.08 -15.02
C LYS A 129 -3.86 13.09 -14.04
N LEU A 130 -3.69 13.49 -12.78
CA LEU A 130 -3.25 12.56 -11.73
C LEU A 130 -4.35 11.54 -11.42
N VAL A 131 -3.97 10.27 -11.39
CA VAL A 131 -4.88 9.14 -11.11
C VAL A 131 -4.49 8.36 -9.86
N LYS A 132 -3.22 8.45 -9.42
CA LYS A 132 -2.78 7.82 -8.18
C LYS A 132 -1.65 8.59 -7.51
N ILE A 133 -1.63 8.57 -6.19
CA ILE A 133 -0.50 8.98 -5.37
C ILE A 133 -0.09 7.86 -4.43
N ALA A 134 1.21 7.65 -4.37
CA ALA A 134 1.86 6.75 -3.44
C ALA A 134 2.67 7.59 -2.44
N ILE A 135 2.36 7.45 -1.15
CA ILE A 135 3.01 8.20 -0.07
C ILE A 135 3.74 7.22 0.83
N GLY A 136 5.07 7.35 0.84
CA GLY A 136 5.93 6.72 1.82
C GLY A 136 6.25 7.63 3.00
N GLU A 137 7.15 7.18 3.86
CA GLU A 137 7.68 8.05 4.93
C GLU A 137 8.71 9.04 4.39
N VAL A 138 9.51 8.60 3.41
CA VAL A 138 10.60 9.36 2.81
C VAL A 138 10.39 9.55 1.31
N ILE A 139 9.90 8.53 0.60
CA ILE A 139 9.69 8.57 -0.85
C ILE A 139 8.21 8.70 -1.16
N ASN A 140 7.89 9.55 -2.13
CA ASN A 140 6.54 9.71 -2.67
C ASN A 140 6.60 9.62 -4.19
N ALA A 141 5.51 9.19 -4.80
CA ALA A 141 5.33 9.20 -6.24
C ALA A 141 3.89 9.56 -6.62
N VAL A 142 3.73 10.14 -7.82
CA VAL A 142 2.40 10.34 -8.44
C VAL A 142 2.37 9.67 -9.81
N LEU A 143 1.21 9.15 -10.19
CA LEU A 143 0.93 8.54 -11.49
C LEU A 143 -0.16 9.34 -12.21
N SER A 144 0.04 9.58 -13.51
CA SER A 144 -0.97 10.17 -14.38
C SER A 144 -1.77 9.15 -15.19
N ASP A 145 -2.87 9.60 -15.77
CA ASP A 145 -3.70 8.85 -16.71
C ASP A 145 -2.96 8.43 -18.01
N ALA A 146 -1.91 9.16 -18.40
CA ALA A 146 -1.05 8.77 -19.52
C ALA A 146 -0.06 7.65 -19.16
N GLY A 147 0.13 7.35 -17.88
CA GLY A 147 1.10 6.39 -17.36
C GLY A 147 2.47 6.99 -17.05
N SER A 148 2.56 8.31 -16.90
CA SER A 148 3.79 8.98 -16.43
C SER A 148 3.90 8.88 -14.92
N VAL A 149 5.12 8.77 -14.40
CA VAL A 149 5.39 8.78 -12.95
C VAL A 149 6.35 9.90 -12.59
N TRP A 150 6.02 10.68 -11.56
CA TRP A 150 6.97 11.59 -10.92
C TRP A 150 7.38 11.00 -9.58
N TYR A 151 8.68 10.86 -9.37
CA TYR A 151 9.28 10.23 -8.19
C TYR A 151 10.61 10.92 -7.90
N MET A 152 10.93 11.18 -6.64
CA MET A 152 12.24 11.72 -6.22
C MET A 152 12.76 12.96 -6.99
N GLY A 153 11.88 13.77 -7.60
CA GLY A 153 12.26 14.91 -8.43
C GLY A 153 12.48 14.60 -9.92
N ASN A 154 12.42 13.32 -10.31
CA ASN A 154 12.49 12.82 -11.69
C ASN A 154 11.09 12.59 -12.28
N LYS A 155 11.03 12.42 -13.61
CA LYS A 155 9.84 11.99 -14.37
C LYS A 155 10.20 10.78 -15.23
N LEU A 156 9.46 9.68 -15.06
CA LEU A 156 9.46 8.53 -15.95
C LEU A 156 8.38 8.73 -17.01
N SER A 157 8.76 8.78 -18.28
CA SER A 157 7.85 8.95 -19.41
C SER A 157 7.17 7.63 -19.81
N PRO A 158 5.91 7.65 -20.29
CA PRO A 158 5.24 6.47 -20.84
C PRO A 158 5.96 5.86 -22.05
N SER A 159 6.81 6.64 -22.72
CA SER A 159 7.66 6.16 -23.81
C SER A 159 8.82 5.28 -23.34
N GLU A 160 9.23 5.41 -22.07
CA GLU A 160 10.27 4.59 -21.44
C GLU A 160 9.63 3.37 -20.80
N ILE A 161 8.70 3.60 -19.88
CA ILE A 161 7.90 2.58 -19.22
C ILE A 161 6.50 3.16 -19.02
N LYS A 162 5.50 2.57 -19.66
CA LYS A 162 4.12 2.95 -19.40
C LYS A 162 3.63 2.30 -18.11
N VAL A 163 3.34 3.12 -17.11
CA VAL A 163 2.99 2.64 -15.77
C VAL A 163 1.47 2.55 -15.60
N LEU A 164 1.02 1.44 -15.01
CA LEU A 164 -0.39 1.21 -14.65
C LEU A 164 -0.67 1.41 -13.17
N ASP A 165 0.33 1.14 -12.32
CA ASP A 165 0.16 1.30 -10.88
C ASP A 165 1.46 1.68 -10.18
N ILE A 166 1.36 2.38 -9.05
CA ILE A 166 2.49 2.74 -8.18
C ILE A 166 2.15 2.52 -6.70
N ASP A 167 3.17 2.23 -5.89
CA ASP A 167 3.07 2.30 -4.44
C ASP A 167 4.42 2.70 -3.80
N CYS A 168 4.40 3.15 -2.55
CA CYS A 168 5.60 3.59 -1.83
C CYS A 168 5.65 3.01 -0.42
N GLY A 169 6.79 2.40 -0.09
CA GLY A 169 7.12 2.01 1.28
C GLY A 169 7.76 3.14 2.06
N LYS A 170 8.50 2.82 3.13
CA LYS A 170 9.18 3.85 3.93
C LYS A 170 10.18 4.65 3.09
N GLU A 171 11.05 3.92 2.39
CA GLU A 171 12.25 4.46 1.74
C GLU A 171 12.42 3.96 0.31
N HIS A 172 11.40 3.29 -0.26
CA HIS A 172 11.43 2.73 -1.60
C HIS A 172 10.09 2.92 -2.31
N GLY A 173 10.10 2.84 -3.63
CA GLY A 173 8.91 2.77 -4.46
C GLY A 173 8.85 1.48 -5.25
N ILE A 174 7.64 1.13 -5.67
CA ILE A 174 7.34 0.03 -6.57
C ILE A 174 6.36 0.52 -7.64
N LEU A 175 6.54 0.08 -8.88
CA LEU A 175 5.62 0.35 -9.97
C LEU A 175 5.35 -0.90 -10.80
N LEU A 176 4.18 -0.91 -11.43
CA LEU A 176 3.69 -1.95 -12.34
C LEU A 176 3.57 -1.36 -13.75
N SER A 177 4.26 -1.95 -14.72
CA SER A 177 4.15 -1.55 -16.13
C SER A 177 2.90 -2.12 -16.81
N ASP A 178 2.57 -1.61 -17.99
CA ASP A 178 1.51 -2.13 -18.85
C ASP A 178 1.81 -3.52 -19.45
N THR A 179 3.08 -3.93 -19.43
CA THR A 179 3.53 -5.28 -19.78
C THR A 179 3.47 -6.27 -18.61
N GLY A 180 3.06 -5.83 -17.42
CA GLY A 180 3.00 -6.69 -16.22
C GLY A 180 4.33 -6.89 -15.51
N ASN A 181 5.35 -6.08 -15.82
CA ASN A 181 6.66 -6.10 -15.19
C ASN A 181 6.69 -5.18 -13.97
N ILE A 182 7.54 -5.54 -13.01
CA ILE A 182 7.71 -4.81 -11.75
C ILE A 182 9.05 -4.10 -11.72
N TYR A 183 9.03 -2.83 -11.33
CA TYR A 183 10.23 -2.04 -11.10
C TYR A 183 10.22 -1.49 -9.68
N THR A 184 11.40 -1.40 -9.07
CA THR A 184 11.58 -0.80 -7.75
C THR A 184 12.71 0.22 -7.75
N TRP A 185 12.65 1.19 -6.84
CA TRP A 185 13.69 2.19 -6.64
C TRP A 185 13.73 2.66 -5.19
N GLY A 186 14.77 3.39 -4.82
CA GLY A 186 15.03 3.93 -3.49
C GLY A 186 15.98 3.06 -2.67
N GLY A 187 15.72 3.00 -1.37
CA GLY A 187 16.51 2.23 -0.41
C GLY A 187 16.41 0.72 -0.66
N GLY A 188 17.54 0.00 -0.60
CA GLY A 188 17.60 -1.46 -0.75
C GLY A 188 18.19 -2.20 0.44
N SER A 189 18.51 -1.50 1.53
CA SER A 189 19.24 -2.05 2.69
C SER A 189 18.53 -3.21 3.42
N ARG A 190 17.24 -3.42 3.17
CA ARG A 190 16.40 -4.49 3.72
C ARG A 190 15.87 -5.43 2.64
N GLY A 191 16.49 -5.46 1.46
CA GLY A 191 16.13 -6.34 0.35
C GLY A 191 14.86 -5.92 -0.38
N GLN A 192 14.27 -4.77 -0.06
CA GLN A 192 12.98 -4.32 -0.61
C GLN A 192 13.02 -4.04 -2.13
N LEU A 193 14.19 -4.01 -2.77
CA LEU A 193 14.30 -3.86 -4.22
C LEU A 193 14.17 -5.19 -4.99
N GLY A 194 14.29 -6.34 -4.32
CA GLY A 194 13.99 -7.64 -4.94
C GLY A 194 14.99 -8.10 -6.01
N ASN A 195 16.16 -7.45 -6.11
CA ASN A 195 17.18 -7.70 -7.14
C ASN A 195 18.35 -8.59 -6.67
N GLY A 196 18.18 -9.29 -5.55
CA GLY A 196 19.20 -10.20 -4.99
C GLY A 196 20.31 -9.52 -4.18
N ILE A 197 20.38 -8.18 -4.19
CA ILE A 197 21.41 -7.41 -3.47
C ILE A 197 20.79 -6.44 -2.44
N LEU A 198 21.64 -5.81 -1.62
CA LEU A 198 21.26 -4.89 -0.54
C LEU A 198 21.74 -3.45 -0.82
N GLU A 199 21.68 -3.04 -2.09
CA GLU A 199 22.11 -1.72 -2.54
C GLU A 199 20.92 -0.85 -2.89
N SER A 200 21.03 0.46 -2.69
CA SER A 200 20.02 1.44 -3.07
C SER A 200 20.21 1.87 -4.52
N THR A 201 19.12 2.24 -5.19
CA THR A 201 19.14 2.85 -6.53
C THR A 201 18.20 4.03 -6.56
N GLU A 202 18.55 5.10 -7.26
CA GLU A 202 17.63 6.23 -7.47
C GLU A 202 16.71 5.99 -8.66
N GLU A 203 17.13 5.12 -9.60
CA GLU A 203 16.38 4.84 -10.82
C GLU A 203 15.61 3.51 -10.74
N PRO A 204 14.36 3.46 -11.26
CA PRO A 204 13.57 2.25 -11.36
C PRO A 204 14.33 1.12 -12.06
N CYS A 205 14.50 0.02 -11.33
CA CYS A 205 15.18 -1.18 -11.81
C CYS A 205 14.19 -2.35 -11.86
N GLU A 206 14.23 -3.13 -12.94
CA GLU A 206 13.34 -4.28 -13.11
C GLU A 206 13.66 -5.38 -12.10
N VAL A 207 12.61 -5.94 -11.52
CA VAL A 207 12.68 -7.12 -10.66
C VAL A 207 12.60 -8.37 -11.54
N ASN A 208 13.75 -8.74 -12.13
CA ASN A 208 13.84 -9.75 -13.19
C ASN A 208 13.17 -11.10 -12.88
N LEU A 209 13.12 -11.52 -11.60
CA LEU A 209 12.47 -12.76 -11.18
C LEU A 209 10.95 -12.77 -11.39
N LEU A 210 10.33 -11.60 -11.52
CA LEU A 210 8.89 -11.45 -11.80
C LEU A 210 8.60 -11.22 -13.29
N SER A 211 9.64 -11.13 -14.13
CA SER A 211 9.47 -10.85 -15.56
C SER A 211 8.68 -11.98 -16.22
N GLY A 212 7.63 -11.62 -16.97
CA GLY A 212 6.73 -12.57 -17.62
C GLY A 212 5.70 -13.26 -16.72
N MET A 213 5.65 -12.96 -15.42
CA MET A 213 4.65 -13.52 -14.49
C MET A 213 3.28 -12.82 -14.56
N ASN A 214 3.13 -11.79 -15.39
CA ASN A 214 1.90 -11.02 -15.57
C ASN A 214 1.33 -10.51 -14.24
N VAL A 215 2.09 -9.67 -13.54
CA VAL A 215 1.64 -9.06 -12.29
C VAL A 215 0.45 -8.12 -12.57
N VAL A 216 -0.55 -8.14 -11.68
CA VAL A 216 -1.78 -7.34 -11.82
C VAL A 216 -2.06 -6.43 -10.62
N ARG A 217 -1.37 -6.63 -9.49
CA ARG A 217 -1.50 -5.80 -8.28
C ARG A 217 -0.15 -5.67 -7.59
N ILE A 218 0.09 -4.51 -6.98
CA ILE A 218 1.25 -4.22 -6.16
C ILE A 218 0.83 -3.62 -4.82
N ALA A 219 1.63 -3.84 -3.78
CA ALA A 219 1.53 -3.15 -2.50
C ALA A 219 2.92 -3.05 -1.84
N ALA A 220 3.22 -1.89 -1.26
CA ALA A 220 4.45 -1.63 -0.52
C ALA A 220 4.15 -1.35 0.95
N GLY A 221 4.86 -2.03 1.85
CA GLY A 221 4.85 -1.73 3.28
C GLY A 221 6.12 -1.00 3.68
N GLY A 222 6.38 -0.89 4.99
CA GLY A 222 7.54 -0.13 5.49
C GLY A 222 8.87 -0.48 4.81
N TRP A 223 9.22 -1.76 4.73
CA TRP A 223 10.44 -2.26 4.06
C TRP A 223 10.22 -3.57 3.32
N HIS A 224 9.01 -3.79 2.81
CA HIS A 224 8.66 -5.01 2.08
C HIS A 224 7.66 -4.72 0.97
N ASN A 225 7.51 -5.66 0.06
CA ASN A 225 6.51 -5.60 -1.00
C ASN A 225 5.72 -6.89 -1.07
N ALA A 226 4.55 -6.76 -1.67
CA ALA A 226 3.72 -7.87 -2.08
C ALA A 226 3.15 -7.59 -3.48
N VAL A 227 3.10 -8.61 -4.33
CA VAL A 227 2.51 -8.51 -5.67
C VAL A 227 1.66 -9.73 -5.97
N ILE A 228 0.61 -9.54 -6.76
CA ILE A 228 -0.30 -10.61 -7.16
C ILE A 228 -0.17 -10.83 -8.67
N THR A 229 0.07 -12.05 -9.09
CA THR A 229 0.04 -12.45 -10.51
C THR A 229 -1.39 -12.59 -11.02
N ARG A 230 -1.57 -12.59 -12.34
CA ARG A 230 -2.88 -12.82 -12.96
C ARG A 230 -3.52 -14.15 -12.54
N ASP A 231 -2.70 -15.15 -12.21
CA ASP A 231 -3.14 -16.48 -11.78
C ASP A 231 -3.57 -16.51 -10.30
N GLY A 232 -3.31 -15.43 -9.57
CA GLY A 232 -3.70 -15.25 -8.17
C GLY A 232 -2.61 -15.64 -7.17
N ASP A 233 -1.37 -15.88 -7.64
CA ASP A 233 -0.23 -16.16 -6.78
C ASP A 233 0.26 -14.87 -6.11
N LEU A 234 0.60 -14.96 -4.83
CA LEU A 234 1.18 -13.86 -4.07
C LEU A 234 2.69 -14.04 -3.97
N TYR A 235 3.44 -13.03 -4.40
CA TYR A 235 4.89 -12.95 -4.19
C TYR A 235 5.21 -11.84 -3.20
N THR A 236 6.14 -12.10 -2.28
CA THR A 236 6.55 -11.13 -1.26
C THR A 236 8.07 -11.13 -1.09
N TRP A 237 8.65 -9.97 -0.77
CA TRP A 237 10.07 -9.83 -0.47
C TRP A 237 10.36 -8.60 0.39
N GLY A 238 11.60 -8.49 0.87
CA GLY A 238 12.09 -7.42 1.73
C GLY A 238 12.30 -7.87 3.17
N TRP A 239 12.03 -6.99 4.13
CA TRP A 239 12.25 -7.22 5.55
C TRP A 239 11.25 -8.22 6.12
N ASN A 240 11.74 -9.27 6.80
CA ASN A 240 10.92 -10.36 7.34
C ASN A 240 11.08 -10.61 8.86
N LYS A 241 11.65 -9.68 9.62
CA LYS A 241 11.90 -9.90 11.07
C LYS A 241 10.62 -10.20 11.87
N GLN A 242 9.47 -9.81 11.34
CA GLN A 242 8.18 -9.91 11.99
C GLN A 242 7.26 -10.97 11.33
N GLY A 243 7.77 -11.74 10.36
CA GLY A 243 6.98 -12.70 9.59
C GLY A 243 5.98 -12.05 8.63
N GLN A 244 6.12 -10.76 8.34
CA GLN A 244 5.18 -9.99 7.50
C GLN A 244 5.11 -10.48 6.05
N LEU A 245 6.12 -11.22 5.59
CA LEU A 245 6.12 -11.75 4.22
C LEU A 245 5.29 -13.03 4.09
N GLY A 246 4.80 -13.61 5.19
CA GLY A 246 4.11 -14.90 5.16
C GLY A 246 5.06 -16.10 5.00
N HIS A 247 6.38 -15.87 5.08
CA HIS A 247 7.42 -16.91 5.07
C HIS A 247 7.96 -17.17 6.47
N PRO A 248 8.43 -18.40 6.78
CA PRO A 248 9.17 -18.66 8.01
C PRO A 248 10.31 -17.65 8.20
N THR A 249 10.45 -17.08 9.39
CA THR A 249 11.45 -16.03 9.69
C THR A 249 12.91 -16.52 9.67
N LEU A 250 13.11 -17.84 9.58
CA LEU A 250 14.45 -18.46 9.46
C LEU A 250 14.93 -18.56 8.01
N ASP A 251 14.06 -18.33 7.02
CA ASP A 251 14.45 -18.23 5.63
C ASP A 251 15.03 -16.84 5.34
N GLY A 252 16.23 -16.79 4.77
CA GLY A 252 16.86 -15.52 4.38
C GLY A 252 17.54 -14.76 5.53
N ILE A 253 18.06 -15.46 6.55
CA ILE A 253 18.96 -14.82 7.51
C ILE A 253 20.22 -14.34 6.76
N ASN A 254 20.36 -13.02 6.62
CA ASN A 254 21.57 -12.45 6.05
C ASN A 254 22.77 -12.63 7.03
N LYS A 255 23.99 -12.28 6.58
CA LYS A 255 25.21 -12.46 7.38
C LYS A 255 25.18 -11.81 8.77
N ASP A 256 24.27 -10.87 8.99
CA ASP A 256 24.09 -10.11 10.24
C ASP A 256 22.95 -10.65 11.11
N GLY A 257 22.36 -11.80 10.78
CA GLY A 257 21.26 -12.38 11.56
C GLY A 257 19.88 -11.78 11.25
N VAL A 258 19.73 -11.00 10.16
CA VAL A 258 18.47 -10.33 9.81
C VAL A 258 17.70 -11.18 8.79
N ALA A 259 16.47 -11.56 9.14
CA ALA A 259 15.53 -12.21 8.23
C ALA A 259 15.10 -11.24 7.11
N VAL A 260 15.65 -11.43 5.92
CA VAL A 260 15.40 -10.62 4.72
C VAL A 260 15.30 -11.54 3.51
N LEU A 261 14.29 -11.32 2.66
CA LEU A 261 14.26 -11.89 1.31
C LEU A 261 14.67 -10.80 0.32
N THR A 262 15.85 -10.94 -0.28
CA THR A 262 16.36 -10.00 -1.31
C THR A 262 15.75 -10.24 -2.68
N GLU A 263 14.92 -11.27 -2.82
CA GLU A 263 14.28 -11.69 -4.06
C GLU A 263 12.81 -12.06 -3.79
N PRO A 264 11.89 -11.78 -4.72
CA PRO A 264 10.50 -12.22 -4.67
C PRO A 264 10.37 -13.72 -4.44
N ARG A 265 9.54 -14.11 -3.48
CA ARG A 265 9.20 -15.49 -3.22
C ARG A 265 7.68 -15.67 -3.14
N VAL A 266 7.18 -16.71 -3.80
CA VAL A 266 5.77 -17.10 -3.74
C VAL A 266 5.40 -17.54 -2.34
N VAL A 267 4.32 -16.99 -1.79
CA VAL A 267 3.77 -17.36 -0.48
C VAL A 267 3.00 -18.67 -0.59
N ASP A 268 3.48 -19.68 0.12
CA ASP A 268 2.83 -20.99 0.17
C ASP A 268 1.69 -21.01 1.20
N TRP A 269 0.47 -21.23 0.72
CA TRP A 269 -0.72 -21.40 1.56
C TRP A 269 -1.07 -22.87 1.72
N PRO A 270 -1.60 -23.30 2.88
CA PRO A 270 -2.23 -24.62 2.99
C PRO A 270 -3.35 -24.74 1.96
N ASN A 271 -3.27 -25.74 1.07
CA ASN A 271 -4.17 -25.94 -0.08
C ASN A 271 -4.09 -24.84 -1.15
N SER A 272 -2.88 -24.36 -1.48
CA SER A 272 -2.60 -23.33 -2.49
C SER A 272 -3.34 -23.49 -3.83
N LEU A 273 -3.66 -24.72 -4.25
CA LEU A 273 -4.45 -25.00 -5.46
C LEU A 273 -5.88 -24.42 -5.46
N ASN A 274 -6.42 -24.02 -4.30
CA ASN A 274 -7.80 -23.53 -4.16
C ASN A 274 -7.89 -22.07 -3.67
N VAL A 275 -6.77 -21.35 -3.56
CA VAL A 275 -6.74 -19.98 -3.03
C VAL A 275 -6.25 -19.04 -4.11
N HIS A 276 -7.14 -18.19 -4.61
CA HIS A 276 -6.80 -17.10 -5.52
C HIS A 276 -6.80 -15.78 -4.76
N ILE A 277 -5.64 -15.15 -4.63
CA ILE A 277 -5.52 -13.86 -3.95
C ILE A 277 -6.02 -12.77 -4.90
N LEU A 278 -7.00 -11.99 -4.45
CA LEU A 278 -7.59 -10.91 -5.26
C LEU A 278 -7.09 -9.52 -4.85
N GLN A 279 -6.57 -9.37 -3.63
CA GLN A 279 -6.17 -8.08 -3.09
C GLN A 279 -5.09 -8.29 -2.02
N VAL A 280 -4.16 -7.36 -1.95
CA VAL A 280 -3.12 -7.29 -0.92
C VAL A 280 -2.92 -5.84 -0.51
N SER A 281 -2.55 -5.63 0.74
CA SER A 281 -2.15 -4.34 1.29
C SER A 281 -1.05 -4.59 2.31
N CYS A 282 -0.08 -3.68 2.38
CA CYS A 282 1.09 -3.78 3.24
C CYS A 282 1.15 -2.55 4.16
N GLY A 283 1.74 -2.71 5.36
CA GLY A 283 1.85 -1.64 6.36
C GLY A 283 3.24 -1.45 6.95
#